data_AF-A8FZZ9-F1
#
_entry.id   AF-A8FZZ9-F1
#
_cell.length_a   1.000
_cell.length_b   1.000
_cell.length_c   1.000
_cell.angle_alpha   90.00
_cell.angle_beta   90.00
_cell.angle_gamma   90.00
#
_symmetry.space_group_name_H-M   'P 1'
#
loop_
_entity.id
_entity.type
_entity.pdbx_description
1 polymer ?
#
loop_
_entity_poly.entity_id
_entity_poly.type
_entity_poly.pdbx_seq_one_letter_code
_entity_poly.pdbx_strand_id
1 'polypeptide(L)' 'MNRTIISIAIAISLSACSSLGVEPWEKDQLARADMALDSEKLDLALDDHIYFSKEGSSGGRSLAGGGCGCN' A
#
# COMPACT_ATOMS: atom_id res chain seq x y z
N MET A 1 -2.71 6.67 -45.45
CA MET A 1 -1.61 7.35 -44.71
C MET A 1 -2.08 7.92 -43.37
N ASN A 2 -3.17 8.68 -43.30
CA ASN A 2 -3.62 9.25 -42.01
C ASN A 2 -4.11 8.18 -41.01
N ARG A 3 -4.77 7.12 -41.46
CA ARG A 3 -5.26 6.02 -40.58
C ARG A 3 -4.11 5.20 -39.95
N THR A 4 -3.03 5.01 -40.69
CA THR A 4 -1.83 4.31 -40.19
C THR A 4 -1.08 5.15 -39.16
N ILE A 5 -0.99 6.47 -39.37
CA ILE A 5 -0.39 7.42 -38.39
C ILE A 5 -1.17 7.41 -37.08
N ILE A 6 -2.52 7.46 -37.13
CA ILE A 6 -3.37 7.41 -35.93
C ILE A 6 -3.18 6.11 -35.16
N SER A 7 -3.08 4.98 -35.86
CA SER A 7 -2.90 3.66 -35.23
C SER A 7 -1.55 3.56 -34.50
N ILE A 8 -0.48 4.11 -35.09
CA ILE A 8 0.85 4.15 -34.47
C ILE A 8 0.86 5.05 -33.24
N ALA A 9 0.21 6.23 -33.31
CA ALA A 9 0.13 7.16 -32.19
C ALA A 9 -0.58 6.53 -30.98
N ILE A 10 -1.66 5.79 -31.21
CA ILE A 10 -2.39 5.08 -30.15
C ILE A 10 -1.49 4.01 -29.50
N ALA A 11 -0.80 3.19 -30.31
CA ALA A 11 0.07 2.14 -29.79
C ALA A 11 1.20 2.68 -28.87
N ILE A 12 1.76 3.85 -29.20
CA ILE A 12 2.80 4.49 -28.39
C ILE A 12 2.23 4.96 -27.04
N SER A 13 1.04 5.55 -27.03
CA SER A 13 0.39 6.04 -25.80
C SER A 13 0.11 4.94 -24.77
N LEU A 14 -0.11 3.69 -25.21
CA LEU A 14 -0.32 2.56 -24.30
C LEU A 14 0.96 2.10 -23.57
N SER A 15 2.14 2.49 -24.05
CA SER A 15 3.43 2.07 -23.49
C SER A 15 4.00 3.04 -22.44
N ALA A 16 3.40 4.22 -22.26
CA ALA A 16 3.96 5.33 -21.48
C ALA A 16 4.17 5.03 -19.98
N CYS A 17 3.40 4.10 -19.40
CA CYS A 17 3.49 3.75 -17.98
C CYS A 17 4.16 2.39 -17.70
N SER A 18 4.75 1.76 -18.71
CA SER A 18 5.28 0.39 -18.59
C SER A 18 6.54 0.26 -17.72
N SER A 19 7.26 1.37 -17.46
CA SER A 19 8.49 1.38 -16.65
C SER A 19 8.38 2.17 -15.34
N LEU A 20 7.17 2.31 -14.77
CA LEU A 20 6.96 3.03 -13.50
C LEU A 20 7.45 2.26 -12.25
N GLY A 21 7.99 1.06 -12.43
CA GLY A 21 8.55 0.26 -11.35
C GLY A 21 10.03 0.53 -11.12
N VAL A 22 10.51 0.14 -9.94
CA VAL A 22 11.93 0.13 -9.60
C VAL A 22 12.59 -1.16 -10.07
N GLU A 23 13.80 -1.04 -10.58
CA GLU A 23 14.58 -2.17 -11.05
C GLU A 23 15.01 -3.03 -9.84
N PRO A 24 15.19 -4.36 -10.00
CA PRO A 24 15.48 -5.24 -8.87
C PRO A 24 16.70 -4.83 -8.04
N TRP A 25 17.73 -4.26 -8.67
CA TRP A 25 18.95 -3.78 -8.02
C TRP A 25 18.81 -2.42 -7.32
N GLU A 26 17.81 -1.62 -7.68
CA GLU A 26 17.54 -0.33 -7.03
C GLU A 26 16.84 -0.51 -5.67
N LYS A 27 16.27 -1.70 -5.42
CA LYS A 27 15.54 -1.99 -4.18
C LYS A 27 16.39 -1.80 -2.93
N ASP A 28 17.69 -2.09 -2.98
CA ASP A 28 18.58 -1.90 -1.82
C ASP A 28 18.68 -0.42 -1.40
N GLN A 29 18.65 0.49 -2.37
CA GLN A 29 18.77 1.93 -2.13
C GLN A 29 17.40 2.59 -1.84
N LEU A 30 16.34 2.08 -2.46
CA LEU A 30 15.00 2.68 -2.40
C LEU A 30 14.11 2.07 -1.29
N ALA A 31 14.36 0.83 -0.85
CA ALA A 31 13.60 0.18 0.22
C ALA A 31 14.27 0.38 1.60
N ARG A 32 14.39 1.65 2.00
CA ARG A 32 14.98 1.98 3.31
C ARG A 32 14.07 1.55 4.46
N ALA A 33 14.67 1.13 5.56
CA ALA A 33 13.94 0.63 6.73
C ALA A 33 13.03 1.69 7.40
N ASP A 34 13.40 2.96 7.33
CA ASP A 34 12.63 4.09 7.88
C ASP A 34 11.35 4.41 7.10
N MET A 35 11.28 3.99 5.83
CA MET A 35 10.12 4.17 4.95
C MET A 35 9.14 2.99 5.00
N ALA A 36 9.43 1.96 5.80
CA ALA A 36 8.50 0.85 6.00
C ALA A 36 7.19 1.35 6.62
N LEU A 37 6.06 0.74 6.26
CA LEU A 37 4.75 1.08 6.81
C LEU A 37 4.66 0.89 8.32
N ASP A 38 5.57 0.08 8.87
CA ASP A 38 5.70 -0.26 10.28
C ASP A 38 7.05 0.16 10.88
N SER A 39 7.69 1.17 10.29
CA SER A 39 8.99 1.66 10.77
C SER A 39 8.90 2.17 12.21
N GLU A 40 7.79 2.82 12.59
CA GLU A 40 7.54 3.30 13.95
C GLU A 40 6.58 2.36 14.71
N LYS A 41 7.18 1.43 15.47
CA LYS A 41 6.44 0.37 16.17
C LYS A 41 5.61 0.90 17.33
N LEU A 42 6.06 1.97 17.99
CA LEU A 42 5.33 2.53 19.13
C LEU A 42 4.04 3.20 18.66
N ASP A 43 4.11 3.97 17.59
CA ASP A 43 2.94 4.63 16.99
C ASP A 43 1.93 3.59 16.52
N LEU A 44 2.39 2.52 15.85
CA LEU A 44 1.51 1.41 15.47
C LEU A 44 0.81 0.74 16.66
N ALA A 45 1.55 0.46 17.74
CA ALA A 45 0.98 -0.15 18.92
C ALA A 45 -0.03 0.79 19.61
N LEU A 46 0.24 2.09 19.62
CA LEU A 46 -0.68 3.10 20.14
C LEU A 46 -1.95 3.20 19.29
N ASP A 47 -1.81 3.22 17.97
CA ASP A 47 -2.94 3.25 17.03
C ASP A 47 -3.82 2.00 17.18
N ASP A 48 -3.21 0.82 17.31
CA ASP A 48 -3.94 -0.43 17.56
C ASP A 48 -4.69 -0.40 18.89
N HIS A 49 -4.05 0.10 19.96
CA HIS A 49 -4.71 0.26 21.26
C HIS A 49 -5.90 1.23 21.20
N ILE A 50 -5.75 2.36 20.50
CA ILE A 50 -6.83 3.34 20.29
C ILE A 50 -7.96 2.72 19.47
N TYR A 51 -7.63 2.03 18.39
CA TYR A 51 -8.59 1.38 17.50
C TYR A 51 -9.38 0.30 18.25
N PHE A 52 -8.70 -0.58 18.99
CA PHE A 52 -9.33 -1.57 19.84
C PHE A 52 -10.23 -0.94 20.92
N SER A 53 -9.78 0.15 21.55
CA SER A 53 -10.57 0.84 22.57
C SER A 53 -11.86 1.44 22.01
N LYS A 54 -11.87 1.82 20.72
CA LYS A 54 -13.04 2.39 20.04
C LYS A 54 -13.96 1.34 19.42
N GLU A 55 -13.38 0.30 18.83
CA GLU A 55 -14.06 -0.63 17.92
C GLU A 55 -13.96 -2.10 18.39
N GLY A 56 -13.45 -2.35 19.60
CA GLY A 56 -13.31 -3.68 20.19
C GLY A 56 -14.64 -4.36 20.52
N SER A 57 -15.75 -3.62 20.50
CA SER A 57 -17.10 -4.20 20.58
C SER A 57 -17.62 -4.73 19.25
N SER A 58 -17.10 -4.22 18.13
CA SER A 58 -17.58 -4.51 16.77
C SER A 58 -16.70 -5.48 15.98
N GLY A 59 -15.54 -5.87 16.48
CA GLY A 59 -14.66 -6.78 15.74
C GLY A 59 -13.16 -6.49 15.89
N GLY A 60 -12.77 -5.25 16.19
CA GLY A 60 -11.38 -4.81 16.03
C GLY A 60 -10.76 -5.22 14.67
N ARG A 61 -9.42 -5.17 14.57
CA ARG A 61 -8.65 -5.55 13.37
C ARG A 61 -8.26 -7.04 13.37
N SER A 62 -8.76 -7.81 14.33
CA SER A 62 -8.38 -9.19 14.63
C SER A 62 -9.57 -10.12 14.48
N LEU A 63 -9.36 -11.35 14.00
CA LEU A 63 -10.43 -12.31 13.67
C LEU A 63 -11.34 -12.75 14.85
N ALA A 64 -11.05 -12.29 16.07
CA ALA A 64 -11.76 -12.67 17.29
C ALA A 64 -12.36 -11.48 18.09
N GLY A 65 -12.46 -10.27 17.53
CA GLY A 65 -12.74 -9.07 18.31
C GLY A 65 -14.19 -8.58 18.36
N GLY A 66 -15.19 -9.43 18.15
CA GLY A 66 -16.61 -9.05 18.32
C GLY A 66 -17.13 -9.46 19.68
N GLY A 67 -16.88 -8.65 20.73
CA GLY A 67 -17.26 -8.98 22.11
C GLY A 67 -17.12 -7.78 23.05
N CYS A 68 -17.42 -7.91 24.34
CA CYS A 68 -17.43 -6.79 25.31
C CYS A 68 -16.09 -6.04 25.55
N GLY A 69 -15.11 -6.12 24.64
CA GLY A 69 -13.80 -5.47 24.75
C GLY A 69 -12.79 -6.24 25.60
N CYS A 70 -13.09 -7.49 25.98
CA CYS A 70 -12.16 -8.36 26.70
C CYS A 70 -11.34 -9.20 25.70
N ASN A 71 -10.16 -8.72 25.32
CA ASN A 71 -9.09 -9.55 24.74
C ASN A 71 -8.22 -10.09 25.88
#